data_AF-D1ABL7-F1
#
_entry.id   AF-D1ABL7-F1
#
_cell.length_a   1.000
_cell.length_b   1.000
_cell.length_c   1.000
_cell.angle_alpha   90.00
_cell.angle_beta   90.00
_cell.angle_gamma   90.00
#
_symmetry.space_group_name_H-M   'P 1'
#
loop_
_entity.id
_entity.type
_entity.pdbx_description
1 polymer ?
#
loop_
_entity_poly.entity_id
_entity_poly.type
_entity_poly.pdbx_seq_one_letter_code
_entity_poly.pdbx_strand_id
1 'polypeptide(L)'
;MRASFYPELGNSERPPHTEISICDIDKMVEERLQRQQVLAREYDSPTLVAVISEAVLLYNVGGAEVMRAQLAHLIEMARRSDVFIHVIPMTSEVCAGFLANFIIATLDGREVAYLDNQLNGEVIEEPENLALLRRMFERFRAHSLSRPDSIELIRRIMEERWTR
;
A
#
# COMPACT_ATOMS: atom_id res chain seq x y z
N MET A 1 -14.84 -26.94 -17.79
CA MET A 1 -15.51 -26.44 -19.01
C MET A 1 -16.46 -25.31 -18.58
N ARG A 2 -16.62 -24.26 -19.39
CA ARG A 2 -17.57 -23.13 -19.25
C ARG A 2 -18.99 -23.59 -18.79
N ALA A 3 -19.85 -22.80 -18.15
CA ALA A 3 -19.84 -21.44 -17.56
C ALA A 3 -21.01 -21.40 -16.53
N SER A 4 -21.62 -20.31 -16.03
CA SER A 4 -21.53 -18.85 -16.25
C SER A 4 -22.18 -18.11 -15.05
N PHE A 5 -21.83 -16.86 -14.76
CA PHE A 5 -22.60 -16.03 -13.80
C PHE A 5 -22.37 -14.51 -13.97
N TYR A 6 -23.12 -13.88 -14.89
CA TYR A 6 -23.50 -12.46 -14.83
C TYR A 6 -24.75 -12.26 -15.71
N PRO A 7 -25.90 -11.85 -15.14
CA PRO A 7 -27.03 -11.37 -15.94
C PRO A 7 -26.82 -9.91 -16.34
N GLU A 8 -27.23 -9.61 -17.57
CA GLU A 8 -27.45 -8.30 -18.19
C GLU A 8 -27.67 -7.13 -17.20
N LEU A 9 -26.81 -6.12 -17.23
CA LEU A 9 -27.11 -4.80 -16.67
C LEU A 9 -26.89 -3.69 -17.70
N GLY A 10 -28.01 -3.00 -17.98
CA GLY A 10 -28.17 -1.62 -18.42
C GLY A 10 -27.01 -0.93 -19.13
N ASN A 11 -27.23 -0.63 -20.41
CA ASN A 11 -26.43 0.30 -21.19
C ASN A 11 -26.42 1.72 -20.56
N SER A 12 -25.36 2.07 -19.83
CA SER A 12 -24.98 3.46 -19.55
C SER A 12 -23.59 3.73 -20.11
N GLU A 13 -23.42 4.91 -20.71
CA GLU A 13 -22.29 5.25 -21.55
C GLU A 13 -20.96 5.25 -20.77
N ARG A 14 -20.01 4.41 -21.20
CA ARG A 14 -18.64 4.39 -20.66
C ARG A 14 -17.86 5.60 -21.19
N PRO A 15 -17.13 6.35 -20.35
CA PRO A 15 -16.02 7.15 -20.84
C PRO A 15 -14.90 6.22 -21.34
N PRO A 16 -14.16 6.60 -22.39
CA PRO A 16 -13.05 5.80 -22.91
C PRO A 16 -11.89 5.77 -21.91
N HIS A 17 -11.04 4.75 -22.02
CA HIS A 17 -9.80 4.63 -21.25
C HIS A 17 -8.98 5.92 -21.40
N THR A 18 -8.86 6.69 -20.31
CA THR A 18 -8.16 7.97 -20.32
C THR A 18 -6.69 7.76 -20.66
N GLU A 19 -6.26 8.24 -21.82
CA GLU A 19 -4.83 8.51 -22.07
C GLU A 19 -4.36 9.50 -20.99
N ILE A 20 -3.47 9.07 -20.11
CA ILE A 20 -2.97 9.92 -19.02
C ILE A 20 -2.20 11.08 -19.65
N SER A 21 -2.81 12.26 -19.67
CA SER A 21 -2.18 13.47 -20.19
C SER A 21 -1.09 13.93 -19.24
N ILE A 22 -0.07 14.62 -19.76
CA ILE A 22 1.01 15.16 -18.93
C ILE A 22 0.46 16.13 -17.86
N CYS A 23 -0.63 16.85 -18.15
CA CYS A 23 -1.29 17.70 -17.16
C CYS A 23 -2.02 16.89 -16.05
N ASP A 24 -2.42 15.65 -16.32
CA ASP A 24 -2.96 14.76 -15.29
C ASP A 24 -1.83 14.23 -14.41
N ILE A 25 -0.64 13.96 -14.96
CA ILE A 25 0.53 13.52 -14.19
C ILE A 25 0.92 14.57 -13.15
N ASP A 26 1.10 15.84 -13.54
CA ASP A 26 1.48 16.91 -12.62
C ASP A 26 0.44 17.06 -11.49
N LYS A 27 -0.85 16.96 -11.82
CA LYS A 27 -1.94 17.00 -10.84
C LYS A 27 -1.93 15.79 -9.91
N MET A 28 -1.72 14.57 -10.42
CA MET A 28 -1.61 13.35 -9.61
C MET A 28 -0.38 13.37 -8.68
N VAL A 29 0.73 13.99 -9.13
CA VAL A 29 1.91 14.24 -8.30
C VAL A 29 1.57 15.22 -7.18
N GLU A 30 0.94 16.36 -7.49
CA GLU A 30 0.51 17.35 -6.50
C GLU A 30 -0.47 16.74 -5.46
N GLU A 31 -1.50 16.02 -5.89
CA GLU A 31 -2.43 15.29 -5.01
C GLU A 31 -1.74 14.21 -4.16
N ARG A 32 -0.61 13.65 -4.63
CA ARG A 32 0.22 12.73 -3.83
C ARG A 32 1.10 13.46 -2.82
N LEU A 33 1.69 14.59 -3.19
CA LEU A 33 2.49 15.43 -2.29
C LEU A 33 1.64 16.03 -1.17
N GLN A 34 0.44 16.53 -1.47
CA GLN A 34 -0.52 17.01 -0.47
C GLN A 34 -0.91 15.91 0.54
N ARG A 35 -1.10 14.67 0.08
CA ARG A 35 -1.32 13.52 0.99
C ARG A 35 -0.09 13.19 1.84
N GLN A 36 1.13 13.28 1.30
CA GLN A 36 2.35 13.10 2.09
C GLN A 36 2.51 14.16 3.19
N GLN A 37 2.07 15.40 2.95
CA GLN A 37 2.09 16.46 3.97
C GLN A 37 1.23 16.13 5.20
N VAL A 38 0.19 15.31 5.08
CA VAL A 38 -0.63 14.85 6.23
C VAL A 38 0.22 14.05 7.21
N LEU A 39 1.11 13.19 6.71
CA LEU A 39 2.08 12.46 7.52
C LEU A 39 3.23 13.36 8.02
N ALA A 40 3.43 14.56 7.48
CA ALA A 40 4.54 15.45 7.86
C ALA A 40 4.17 16.47 8.96
N ARG A 41 2.95 16.43 9.50
CA ARG A 41 2.47 17.39 10.51
C ARG A 41 3.15 17.18 11.86
N GLU A 42 3.50 18.28 12.54
CA GLU A 42 4.05 18.22 13.90
C GLU A 42 2.99 17.85 14.96
N TYR A 43 1.73 18.19 14.69
CA TYR A 43 0.56 17.91 15.53
C TYR A 43 -0.48 17.12 14.71
N ASP A 44 -1.17 16.19 15.37
CA ASP A 44 -2.20 15.33 14.77
C ASP A 44 -1.75 14.57 13.50
N SER A 45 -0.47 14.18 13.44
CA SER A 45 0.03 13.19 12.48
C SER A 45 -0.57 11.81 12.79
N PRO A 46 -1.17 11.11 11.80
CA PRO A 46 -1.74 9.79 12.04
C PRO A 46 -0.63 8.73 12.11
N THR A 47 -0.74 7.81 13.07
CA THR A 47 0.15 6.64 13.14
C THR A 47 -0.02 5.76 11.89
N LEU A 48 1.03 5.64 11.08
CA LEU A 48 1.06 4.80 9.90
C LEU A 48 1.67 3.42 10.23
N VAL A 49 0.90 2.35 10.03
CA VAL A 49 1.40 0.98 10.09
C VAL A 49 1.26 0.34 8.72
N ALA A 50 2.37 0.25 7.99
CA ALA A 50 2.45 -0.37 6.67
C ALA A 50 2.95 -1.80 6.80
N VAL A 51 2.18 -2.76 6.28
CA VAL A 51 2.61 -4.16 6.13
C VAL A 51 2.74 -4.44 4.64
N ILE A 52 3.93 -4.83 4.18
CA ILE A 52 4.27 -5.00 2.75
C ILE A 52 4.95 -6.35 2.50
N SER A 53 4.76 -6.93 1.31
CA SER A 53 5.52 -8.13 0.89
C SER A 53 6.95 -7.75 0.51
N GLU A 54 7.94 -8.58 0.89
CA GLU A 54 9.33 -8.47 0.43
C GLU A 54 9.43 -8.35 -1.11
N ALA A 55 8.51 -8.98 -1.86
CA ALA A 55 8.50 -8.94 -3.32
C ALA A 55 8.38 -7.51 -3.89
N VAL A 56 7.69 -6.57 -3.22
CA VAL A 56 7.56 -5.20 -3.73
C VAL A 56 8.88 -4.42 -3.70
N LEU A 57 9.84 -4.86 -2.88
CA LEU A 57 11.19 -4.29 -2.79
C LEU A 57 12.09 -4.74 -3.96
N LEU A 58 11.65 -5.76 -4.73
CA LEU A 58 12.41 -6.41 -5.79
C LEU A 58 11.93 -6.02 -7.21
N TYR A 59 10.73 -5.45 -7.35
CA TYR A 59 10.21 -5.00 -8.64
C TYR A 59 10.94 -3.75 -9.15
N ASN A 60 11.28 -3.73 -10.43
CA ASN A 60 11.94 -2.59 -11.06
C ASN A 60 10.88 -1.59 -11.54
N VAL A 61 10.74 -0.46 -10.83
CA VAL A 61 9.78 0.60 -11.17
C VAL A 61 10.44 1.76 -11.94
N GLY A 62 11.73 2.04 -11.70
CA GLY A 62 12.42 3.20 -12.27
C GLY A 62 13.94 3.06 -12.41
N GLY A 63 14.46 1.83 -12.42
CA GLY A 63 15.89 1.54 -12.41
C GLY A 63 16.52 1.57 -11.02
N ALA A 64 17.78 1.15 -10.93
CA ALA A 64 18.47 0.95 -9.65
C ALA A 64 18.59 2.23 -8.81
N GLU A 65 18.86 3.38 -9.43
CA GLU A 65 18.94 4.67 -8.72
C GLU A 65 17.62 5.06 -8.05
N VAL A 66 16.49 4.95 -8.77
CA VAL A 66 15.17 5.27 -8.23
C VAL A 66 14.80 4.30 -7.12
N MET A 67 15.00 2.99 -7.33
CA MET A 67 14.71 1.99 -6.30
C MET A 67 15.58 2.19 -5.05
N ARG A 68 16.89 2.47 -5.22
CA ARG A 68 17.78 2.78 -4.09
C ARG A 68 17.33 4.01 -3.31
N ALA A 69 16.92 5.07 -3.99
CA ALA A 69 16.38 6.28 -3.35
C ALA A 69 15.05 6.00 -2.61
N GLN A 70 14.15 5.21 -3.20
CA GLN A 70 12.89 4.81 -2.56
C GLN A 70 13.12 3.97 -1.30
N LEU A 71 14.00 2.95 -1.35
CA LEU A 71 14.29 2.10 -0.20
C LEU A 71 15.00 2.88 0.92
N ALA A 72 15.92 3.79 0.57
CA ALA A 72 16.52 4.72 1.54
C ALA A 72 15.45 5.60 2.22
N HIS A 73 14.49 6.13 1.45
CA HIS A 73 13.39 6.92 2.01
C HIS A 73 12.48 6.09 2.94
N LEU A 74 12.19 4.82 2.61
CA LEU A 74 11.45 3.93 3.52
C LEU A 74 12.19 3.71 4.85
N ILE A 75 13.52 3.55 4.81
CA ILE A 75 14.36 3.42 6.03
C ILE A 75 14.29 4.70 6.88
N GLU A 76 14.43 5.88 6.26
CA GLU A 76 14.33 7.16 6.97
C GLU A 76 12.94 7.38 7.58
N MET A 77 11.87 7.09 6.84
CA MET A 77 10.51 7.17 7.36
C MET A 77 10.30 6.21 8.53
N ALA A 78 10.85 4.98 8.45
CA ALA A 78 10.81 3.99 9.53
C ALA A 78 11.69 4.34 10.76
N ARG A 79 12.38 5.48 10.80
CA ARG A 79 13.01 6.03 12.02
C ARG A 79 12.03 6.83 12.88
N ARG A 80 10.94 7.35 12.32
CA ARG A 80 9.95 8.15 13.06
C ARG A 80 9.21 7.33 14.13
N SER A 81 8.72 7.96 15.18
CA SER A 81 7.96 7.29 16.25
C SER A 81 6.56 6.84 15.80
N ASP A 82 5.98 7.52 14.81
CA ASP A 82 4.61 7.33 14.31
C ASP A 82 4.52 6.52 13.00
N VAL A 83 5.65 6.02 12.49
CA VAL A 83 5.69 5.21 11.25
C VAL A 83 6.31 3.84 11.53
N PHE A 84 5.56 2.80 11.20
CA PHE A 84 5.91 1.40 11.39
C PHE A 84 5.85 0.71 10.03
N ILE A 85 7.00 0.26 9.53
CA ILE A 85 7.09 -0.52 8.29
C ILE A 85 7.46 -1.96 8.65
N HIS A 86 6.60 -2.88 8.23
CA HIS A 86 6.68 -4.31 8.47
C HIS A 86 6.80 -5.04 7.14
N VAL A 87 7.83 -5.87 6.97
CA VAL A 87 8.00 -6.68 5.76
C VAL A 87 7.59 -8.12 6.04
N ILE A 88 6.69 -8.67 5.22
CA ILE A 88 6.38 -10.10 5.16
C ILE A 88 7.44 -10.76 4.26
N PRO A 89 8.29 -11.68 4.77
CA PRO A 89 9.25 -12.41 3.95
C PRO A 89 8.55 -13.26 2.88
N MET A 90 9.21 -13.46 1.73
CA MET A 90 8.69 -14.34 0.66
C MET A 90 8.55 -15.80 1.11
N THR A 91 9.25 -16.20 2.17
CA THR A 91 9.15 -17.53 2.82
C THR A 91 7.93 -17.68 3.73
N SER A 92 7.17 -16.61 3.98
CA SER A 92 6.02 -16.62 4.89
C SER A 92 4.77 -17.21 4.23
N GLU A 93 4.09 -18.13 4.92
CA GLU A 93 2.90 -18.83 4.41
C GLU A 93 1.76 -17.87 4.03
N VAL A 94 1.66 -16.70 4.66
CA VAL A 94 0.64 -15.70 4.34
C VAL A 94 0.97 -14.86 3.10
N CYS A 95 2.19 -14.94 2.56
CA CYS A 95 2.60 -14.14 1.40
C CYS A 95 1.75 -14.46 0.15
N ALA A 96 1.29 -15.71 0.01
CA ALA A 96 0.37 -16.11 -1.07
C ALA A 96 -1.07 -15.60 -0.87
N GLY A 97 -1.43 -15.17 0.35
CA GLY A 97 -2.73 -14.53 0.65
C GLY A 97 -2.68 -13.00 0.53
N PHE A 98 -1.51 -12.42 0.30
CA PHE A 98 -1.30 -10.97 0.15
C PHE A 98 -1.58 -10.52 -1.30
N LEU A 99 -2.79 -10.81 -1.80
CA LEU A 99 -3.18 -10.57 -3.20
C LEU A 99 -4.07 -9.34 -3.40
N ALA A 100 -4.62 -8.77 -2.32
CA ALA A 100 -5.46 -7.57 -2.35
C ALA A 100 -4.96 -6.56 -1.31
N ASN A 101 -4.71 -5.34 -1.77
CA ASN A 101 -4.34 -4.20 -0.94
C ASN A 101 -5.59 -3.48 -0.42
N PHE A 102 -5.57 -3.16 0.88
CA PHE A 102 -6.58 -2.33 1.52
C PHE A 102 -5.90 -1.43 2.56
N ILE A 103 -6.57 -0.34 2.90
CA ILE A 103 -6.17 0.60 3.95
C ILE A 103 -7.31 0.64 4.97
N ILE A 104 -7.00 0.66 6.26
CA ILE A 104 -7.95 1.01 7.33
C ILE A 104 -7.50 2.33 7.91
N ALA A 105 -8.43 3.29 8.05
CA ALA A 105 -8.18 4.59 8.64
C ALA A 105 -9.21 4.87 9.74
N THR A 106 -8.76 5.53 10.81
CA THR A 106 -9.63 6.04 11.87
C THR A 106 -9.67 7.57 11.77
N LEU A 107 -10.85 8.14 11.60
CA LEU A 107 -11.10 9.58 11.47
C LEU A 107 -12.25 9.97 12.41
N ASP A 108 -12.04 10.96 13.28
CA ASP A 108 -13.03 11.43 14.26
C ASP A 108 -13.71 10.31 15.07
N GLY A 109 -12.92 9.29 15.45
CA GLY A 109 -13.39 8.11 16.20
C GLY A 109 -14.20 7.10 15.37
N ARG A 110 -14.40 7.33 14.07
CA ARG A 110 -15.02 6.38 13.13
C ARG A 110 -13.95 5.68 12.31
N GLU A 111 -14.21 4.44 11.95
CA GLU A 111 -13.30 3.65 11.11
C GLU A 111 -13.90 3.49 9.71
N VAL A 112 -13.04 3.65 8.71
CA VAL A 112 -13.35 3.39 7.31
C VAL A 112 -12.23 2.55 6.72
N ALA A 113 -12.56 1.72 5.74
CA ALA A 113 -11.56 1.05 4.93
C ALA A 113 -11.69 1.47 3.46
N TYR A 114 -10.57 1.43 2.76
CA TYR A 114 -10.49 1.67 1.33
C TYR A 114 -9.83 0.47 0.66
N LEU A 115 -10.55 -0.16 -0.27
CA LEU A 115 -10.09 -1.28 -1.08
C LEU A 115 -9.78 -0.72 -2.46
N ASP A 116 -8.55 -0.90 -2.92
CA ASP A 116 -8.07 -0.32 -4.18
C ASP A 116 -7.87 -1.45 -5.18
N ASN A 117 -8.52 -1.37 -6.35
CA ASN A 117 -8.32 -2.33 -7.43
C ASN A 117 -7.91 -1.62 -8.73
N GLN A 118 -7.64 -2.39 -9.79
CA GLN A 118 -7.05 -1.85 -11.02
C GLN A 118 -8.01 -0.96 -11.84
N LEU A 119 -9.28 -0.87 -11.46
CA LEU A 119 -10.32 -0.12 -12.16
C LEU A 119 -10.97 0.98 -11.30
N ASN A 120 -11.17 0.73 -10.01
CA ASN A 120 -11.75 1.68 -9.06
C ASN A 120 -11.33 1.38 -7.62
N GLY A 121 -11.69 2.30 -6.71
CA GLY A 121 -11.64 2.10 -5.28
C GLY A 121 -13.03 1.97 -4.67
N GLU A 122 -13.13 1.22 -3.59
CA GLU A 122 -14.35 1.04 -2.79
C GLU A 122 -14.11 1.49 -1.35
N VAL A 123 -15.00 2.34 -0.82
CA VAL A 123 -15.00 2.74 0.59
C VAL A 123 -15.96 1.83 1.34
N ILE A 124 -15.46 1.23 2.43
CA ILE A 124 -16.16 0.27 3.26
C ILE A 124 -16.38 0.88 4.64
N GLU A 125 -17.63 0.93 5.09
CA GLU A 125 -18.04 1.47 6.38
C GLU A 125 -18.79 0.43 7.24
N GLU A 126 -19.15 -0.75 6.71
CA GLU A 126 -19.92 -1.75 7.47
C GLU A 126 -19.06 -2.36 8.59
N PRO A 127 -19.53 -2.38 9.85
CA PRO A 127 -18.76 -2.90 10.99
C PRO A 127 -18.27 -4.34 10.82
N GLU A 128 -19.05 -5.21 10.19
CA GLU A 128 -18.71 -6.61 9.93
C GLU A 128 -17.54 -6.73 8.95
N ASN A 129 -17.54 -5.92 7.88
CA ASN A 129 -16.50 -5.87 6.87
C ASN A 129 -15.20 -5.27 7.45
N LEU A 130 -15.31 -4.16 8.20
CA LEU A 130 -14.20 -3.56 8.92
C LEU A 130 -13.56 -4.55 9.92
N ALA A 131 -14.38 -5.31 10.66
CA ALA A 131 -13.90 -6.35 11.58
C ALA A 131 -13.23 -7.54 10.88
N LEU A 132 -13.61 -7.85 9.62
CA LEU A 132 -12.91 -8.83 8.80
C LEU A 132 -11.54 -8.32 8.35
N LEU A 133 -11.49 -7.10 7.78
CA LEU A 133 -10.25 -6.48 7.29
C LEU A 133 -9.24 -6.28 8.42
N ARG A 134 -9.67 -5.88 9.62
CA ARG A 134 -8.82 -5.80 10.82
C ARG A 134 -8.19 -7.15 11.16
N ARG A 135 -8.97 -8.24 11.12
CA ARG A 135 -8.45 -9.60 11.39
C ARG A 135 -7.45 -10.05 10.33
N MET A 136 -7.63 -9.66 9.07
CA MET A 136 -6.65 -9.91 8.01
C MET A 136 -5.37 -9.09 8.23
N PHE A 137 -5.49 -7.80 8.54
CA PHE A 137 -4.35 -6.92 8.84
C PHE A 137 -3.50 -7.44 10.01
N GLU A 138 -4.13 -7.81 11.13
CA GLU A 138 -3.42 -8.36 12.29
C GLU A 138 -2.76 -9.71 11.99
N ARG A 139 -3.41 -10.57 11.21
CA ARG A 139 -2.80 -11.82 10.73
C ARG A 139 -1.55 -11.54 9.89
N PHE A 140 -1.61 -10.59 8.97
CA PHE A 140 -0.46 -10.20 8.14
C PHE A 140 0.67 -9.62 8.99
N ARG A 141 0.36 -8.72 9.93
CA ARG A 141 1.32 -8.15 10.88
C ARG A 141 1.99 -9.21 11.75
N ALA A 142 1.23 -10.20 12.24
CA ALA A 142 1.77 -11.30 13.06
C ALA A 142 2.75 -12.23 12.32
N HIS A 143 2.74 -12.25 10.98
CA HIS A 143 3.65 -13.03 10.13
C HIS A 143 4.70 -12.17 9.42
N SER A 144 4.77 -10.88 9.78
CA SER A 144 5.79 -9.94 9.30
C SER A 144 6.99 -9.92 10.24
N LEU A 145 8.11 -9.45 9.72
CA LEU A 145 9.31 -9.19 10.50
C LEU A 145 9.07 -8.10 11.56
N SER A 146 9.90 -8.10 12.60
CA SER A 146 9.95 -6.99 13.55
C SER A 146 10.34 -5.68 12.84
N ARG A 147 10.11 -4.53 13.46
CA ARG A 147 10.49 -3.23 12.88
C ARG A 147 12.00 -3.14 12.60
N PRO A 148 12.92 -3.51 13.52
CA PRO A 148 14.36 -3.60 13.22
C PRO A 148 14.68 -4.53 12.05
N ASP A 149 14.15 -5.77 12.05
CA ASP A 149 14.45 -6.77 11.03
C ASP A 149 13.90 -6.37 9.65
N SER A 150 12.76 -5.68 9.61
CA SER A 150 12.17 -5.09 8.40
C SER A 150 13.06 -4.01 7.80
N ILE A 151 13.58 -3.09 8.63
CA ILE A 151 14.52 -2.05 8.21
C ILE A 151 15.81 -2.67 7.68
N GLU A 152 16.34 -3.70 8.37
CA GLU A 152 17.56 -4.40 7.97
C GLU A 152 17.37 -5.16 6.64
N LEU A 153 16.23 -5.81 6.42
CA LEU A 153 15.91 -6.45 5.14
C LEU A 153 15.81 -5.44 3.99
N ILE A 154 15.15 -4.30 4.21
CA ILE A 154 15.06 -3.20 3.22
C ILE A 154 16.46 -2.67 2.89
N ARG A 155 17.30 -2.46 3.90
CA ARG A 155 18.69 -2.01 3.76
C ARG A 155 19.53 -3.00 2.96
N ARG A 156 19.42 -4.30 3.28
CA ARG A 156 20.12 -5.37 2.56
C ARG A 156 19.71 -5.42 1.09
N ILE A 157 18.41 -5.40 0.77
CA ILE A 157 17.93 -5.41 -0.62
C ILE A 157 18.40 -4.15 -1.38
N MET A 158 18.39 -2.99 -0.73
CA MET A 158 18.92 -1.74 -1.29
C MET A 158 20.40 -1.83 -1.66
N GLU A 159 21.21 -2.46 -0.81
CA GLU A 159 22.68 -2.56 -0.99
C GLU A 159 23.12 -3.73 -1.89
N GLU A 160 22.36 -4.82 -1.96
CA GLU A 160 22.71 -6.01 -2.76
C GLU A 160 22.12 -5.99 -4.17
N ARG A 161 20.87 -5.53 -4.33
CA ARG A 161 20.13 -5.60 -5.61
C ARG A 161 20.15 -4.30 -6.39
N TRP A 162 20.10 -3.16 -5.69
CA TRP A 162 19.94 -1.83 -6.29
C TRP A 162 21.23 -1.02 -6.23
N THR A 163 22.34 -1.70 -6.53
CA THR A 163 23.64 -1.08 -6.79
C THR A 163 23.65 -0.35 -8.14
N ARG A 164 24.57 0.62 -8.27
CA ARG A 164 24.99 1.20 -9.55
C ARG A 164 26.23 0.47 -10.03
#